data_AF-A0A939QXI6-F1
#
_entry.id   AF-A0A939QXI6-F1
#
_cell.length_a   1.000
_cell.length_b   1.000
_cell.length_c   1.000
_cell.angle_alpha   90.00
_cell.angle_beta   90.00
_cell.angle_gamma   90.00
#
_symmetry.space_group_name_H-M   'P 1'
#
loop_
_entity.id
_entity.type
_entity.pdbx_description
1 polymer ?
#
loop_
_entity_poly.entity_id
_entity_poly.type
_entity_poly.pdbx_seq_one_letter_code
_entity_poly.pdbx_strand_id
1 'polypeptide(L)'
;MKRLFILTLCVLALASCHRKASHSREAIALVYDIVSGSDASGAGIMSAHGTPQSSGEIYLAGSPEYTARLAAQFLGCDIFDNVRGRSWSDGLKDFAGETFCCIEDTSYSPYSAFSHTPDSLRELAVRYTLAALDSRCNVSIYDLDGNAAKVPAKMIILSDPWLLLDGKFDIDTLFTLTGASVPVVSPQKLMFDSVLAGPRKAFNVGIICDSSYVGTGIYPELFRRSCVEHDVVGARCTEGSGDLYSFLRSYIDSGNEEPLDAILVDDLSLDMEELSKQLGSIRSFSREESMLYGRYVSPSLEIIGSGSLTMKECYSILRTRSLFTHKIAQPSSRTYVVKPRPWADGLQFLLIPSENVQNQHSTRRY
;
A
#
# COMPACT_ATOMS: atom_id res chain seq x y z
N MET A 1 -16.79 -20.87 -52.90
CA MET A 1 -17.41 -21.18 -51.59
C MET A 1 -16.41 -21.26 -50.43
N LYS A 2 -15.27 -21.96 -50.52
CA LYS A 2 -14.29 -22.06 -49.41
C LYS A 2 -13.67 -20.73 -48.93
N ARG A 3 -13.46 -19.75 -49.82
CA ARG A 3 -12.90 -18.43 -49.45
C ARG A 3 -13.87 -17.51 -48.68
N LEU A 4 -15.18 -17.67 -48.90
CA LEU A 4 -16.19 -16.87 -48.20
C LEU A 4 -16.38 -17.36 -46.75
N PHE A 5 -16.25 -18.68 -46.54
CA PHE A 5 -16.36 -19.29 -45.21
C PHE A 5 -15.21 -18.88 -44.27
N ILE A 6 -13.97 -18.78 -44.81
CA ILE A 6 -12.80 -18.34 -44.03
C ILE A 6 -12.92 -16.86 -43.63
N LEU A 7 -13.43 -16.00 -44.51
CA LEU A 7 -13.63 -14.58 -44.19
C LEU A 7 -14.68 -14.39 -43.08
N THR A 8 -15.75 -15.19 -43.10
CA THR A 8 -16.83 -15.13 -42.09
C THR A 8 -16.34 -15.60 -40.73
N LEU A 9 -15.46 -16.62 -40.69
CA LEU A 9 -14.86 -17.13 -39.45
C LEU A 9 -13.88 -16.10 -38.82
N CYS A 10 -13.11 -15.37 -39.64
CA CYS A 10 -12.23 -14.31 -39.15
C CYS A 10 -12.98 -13.10 -38.60
N VAL A 11 -14.12 -12.72 -39.19
CA VAL A 11 -14.96 -11.62 -38.67
C VAL A 11 -15.62 -12.02 -37.34
N LEU A 12 -16.03 -13.29 -37.19
CA LEU A 12 -16.56 -13.80 -35.91
C LEU A 12 -15.48 -13.94 -34.82
N ALA A 13 -14.25 -14.28 -35.18
CA ALA A 13 -13.13 -14.31 -34.23
C ALA A 13 -12.74 -12.91 -33.73
N LEU A 14 -12.83 -11.88 -34.59
CA LEU A 14 -12.59 -10.49 -34.21
C LEU A 14 -13.73 -9.91 -33.35
N ALA A 15 -14.98 -10.38 -33.53
CA ALA A 15 -16.09 -10.02 -32.66
C ALA A 15 -16.07 -10.75 -31.30
N SER A 16 -15.41 -11.91 -31.21
CA SER A 16 -15.26 -12.67 -29.95
C SER A 16 -14.08 -12.20 -29.09
N CYS A 17 -13.27 -11.25 -29.57
CA CYS A 17 -12.30 -10.49 -28.78
C CYS A 17 -12.89 -9.19 -28.22
N HIS A 18 -14.22 -9.09 -28.10
CA HIS A 18 -14.82 -8.14 -27.17
C HIS A 18 -14.52 -8.66 -25.76
N ARG A 19 -13.40 -8.17 -25.18
CA ARG A 19 -13.16 -8.24 -23.74
C ARG A 19 -14.48 -7.89 -23.08
N LYS A 20 -14.99 -8.78 -22.22
CA LYS A 20 -16.05 -8.42 -21.28
C LYS A 20 -15.61 -7.09 -20.69
N ALA A 21 -16.35 -6.03 -20.98
CA ALA A 21 -16.28 -4.81 -20.22
C ALA A 21 -16.62 -5.24 -18.80
N SER A 22 -15.58 -5.45 -17.99
CA SER A 22 -15.64 -5.23 -16.56
C SER A 22 -16.42 -3.93 -16.40
N HIS A 23 -17.52 -3.97 -15.63
CA HIS A 23 -18.34 -2.80 -15.33
C HIS A 23 -17.45 -1.56 -15.29
N SER A 24 -17.65 -0.61 -16.22
CA SER A 24 -16.82 0.59 -16.31
C SER A 24 -16.98 1.34 -15.00
N ARG A 25 -16.05 1.09 -14.09
CA ARG A 25 -16.11 1.63 -12.76
C ARG A 25 -15.84 3.12 -12.85
N GLU A 26 -16.77 3.93 -12.37
CA GLU A 26 -16.64 5.39 -12.44
C GLU A 26 -15.79 5.89 -11.28
N ALA A 27 -14.91 6.85 -11.58
CA ALA A 27 -14.12 7.53 -10.56
C ALA A 27 -15.03 8.42 -9.69
N ILE A 28 -14.58 8.76 -8.48
CA ILE A 28 -15.33 9.70 -7.61
C ILE A 28 -15.40 11.10 -8.22
N ALA A 29 -16.42 11.87 -7.84
CA ALA A 29 -16.63 13.25 -8.31
C ALA A 29 -15.39 14.13 -8.18
N LEU A 30 -14.66 14.01 -7.06
CA LEU A 30 -13.43 14.76 -6.80
C LEU A 30 -12.39 14.60 -7.94
N VAL A 31 -12.25 13.41 -8.52
CA VAL A 31 -11.32 13.18 -9.63
C VAL A 31 -11.72 14.02 -10.85
N TYR A 32 -13.01 14.02 -11.19
CA TYR A 32 -13.52 14.81 -12.32
C TYR A 32 -13.49 16.31 -12.05
N ASP A 33 -13.71 16.75 -10.81
CA ASP A 33 -13.59 18.15 -10.41
C ASP A 33 -12.15 18.66 -10.58
N ILE A 34 -11.15 17.86 -10.23
CA ILE A 34 -9.73 18.18 -10.44
C ILE A 34 -9.40 18.23 -11.93
N VAL A 35 -9.79 17.20 -12.70
CA VAL A 35 -9.49 17.11 -14.13
C VAL A 35 -10.15 18.23 -14.93
N SER A 36 -11.37 18.61 -14.56
CA SER A 36 -12.10 19.72 -15.20
C SER A 36 -11.60 21.11 -14.78
N GLY A 37 -10.77 21.20 -13.74
CA GLY A 37 -10.31 22.46 -13.15
C GLY A 37 -11.31 23.13 -12.22
N SER A 38 -12.44 22.48 -11.91
CA SER A 38 -13.41 22.95 -10.92
C SER A 38 -12.79 22.98 -9.51
N ASP A 39 -11.94 22.00 -9.19
CA ASP A 39 -10.99 22.09 -8.09
C ASP A 39 -9.67 22.67 -8.57
N ALA A 40 -9.57 24.01 -8.55
CA ALA A 40 -8.37 24.73 -8.99
C ALA A 40 -7.12 24.39 -8.15
N SER A 41 -7.29 24.04 -6.88
CA SER A 41 -6.16 23.67 -6.01
C SER A 41 -5.59 22.33 -6.43
N GLY A 42 -6.45 21.31 -6.54
CA GLY A 42 -6.04 19.99 -7.03
C GLY A 42 -5.44 20.06 -8.43
N ALA A 43 -6.07 20.78 -9.36
CA ALA A 43 -5.57 20.95 -10.72
C ALA A 43 -4.18 21.61 -10.75
N GLY A 44 -3.97 22.64 -9.92
CA GLY A 44 -2.68 23.30 -9.76
C GLY A 44 -1.59 22.36 -9.23
N ILE A 45 -1.89 21.55 -8.21
CA ILE A 45 -0.96 20.55 -7.66
C ILE A 45 -0.56 19.54 -8.75
N MET A 46 -1.54 18.98 -9.47
CA MET A 46 -1.28 18.00 -10.52
C MET A 46 -0.40 18.58 -11.65
N SER A 47 -0.68 19.82 -12.06
CA SER A 47 0.11 20.50 -13.08
C SER A 47 1.54 20.83 -12.64
N ALA A 48 1.75 21.18 -11.37
CA ALA A 48 3.05 21.62 -10.87
C ALA A 48 3.94 20.47 -10.40
N HIS A 49 3.34 19.42 -9.83
CA HIS A 49 4.06 18.37 -9.08
C HIS A 49 3.72 16.95 -9.53
N GLY A 50 2.97 16.77 -10.63
CA GLY A 50 2.63 15.45 -11.17
C GLY A 50 3.81 14.66 -11.73
N THR A 51 5.02 15.23 -11.81
CA THR A 51 6.24 14.54 -12.29
C THR A 51 7.27 14.42 -11.17
N PRO A 52 7.80 13.21 -10.87
CA PRO A 52 8.73 13.01 -9.76
C PRO A 52 10.10 13.63 -10.07
N GLN A 53 10.73 14.19 -9.06
CA GLN A 53 12.10 14.72 -9.12
C GLN A 53 12.98 14.00 -8.09
N SER A 54 14.28 13.83 -8.35
CA SER A 54 15.21 13.19 -7.41
C SER A 54 15.35 13.96 -6.08
N SER A 55 15.11 15.28 -6.12
CA SER A 55 15.03 16.17 -4.96
C SER A 55 13.77 15.97 -4.10
N GLY A 56 12.75 15.28 -4.61
CA GLY A 56 11.51 15.00 -3.90
C GLY A 56 11.69 14.01 -2.74
N GLU A 57 10.67 13.94 -1.87
CA GLU A 57 10.65 13.06 -0.70
C GLU A 57 9.71 11.86 -0.92
N ILE A 58 9.82 10.81 -0.10
CA ILE A 58 8.98 9.61 -0.20
C ILE A 58 7.88 9.71 0.86
N TYR A 59 6.62 9.75 0.44
CA TYR A 59 5.49 9.93 1.36
C TYR A 59 4.82 8.60 1.70
N LEU A 60 4.53 8.38 2.97
CA LEU A 60 3.72 7.26 3.46
C LEU A 60 2.41 7.83 3.99
N ALA A 61 1.27 7.35 3.50
CA ALA A 61 -0.05 7.81 3.94
C ALA A 61 -0.90 6.65 4.46
N GLY A 62 -1.42 6.79 5.68
CA GLY A 62 -2.19 5.75 6.34
C GLY A 62 -2.43 6.00 7.82
N SER A 63 -2.77 4.93 8.56
CA SER A 63 -2.88 4.97 10.01
C SER A 63 -1.52 5.27 10.66
N PRO A 64 -1.47 6.02 11.78
CA PRO A 64 -0.23 6.45 12.39
C PRO A 64 0.74 5.30 12.70
N GLU A 65 0.22 4.22 13.29
CA GLU A 65 1.00 3.05 13.69
C GLU A 65 1.63 2.36 12.48
N TYR A 66 0.86 2.23 11.39
CA TYR A 66 1.33 1.56 10.18
C TYR A 66 2.41 2.40 9.48
N THR A 67 2.17 3.70 9.29
CA THR A 67 3.16 4.60 8.67
C THR A 67 4.46 4.66 9.47
N ALA A 68 4.37 4.71 10.80
CA ALA A 68 5.54 4.76 11.68
C ALA A 68 6.36 3.46 11.62
N ARG A 69 5.70 2.29 11.70
CA ARG A 69 6.38 0.98 11.59
C ARG A 69 7.03 0.79 10.22
N LEU A 70 6.34 1.14 9.14
CA LEU A 70 6.88 1.00 7.79
C LEU A 70 8.07 1.94 7.57
N ALA A 71 7.98 3.20 8.00
CA ALA A 71 9.10 4.14 7.96
C ALA A 71 10.31 3.59 8.73
N ALA A 72 10.12 3.05 9.93
CA ALA A 72 11.21 2.45 10.71
C ALA A 72 11.93 1.30 9.96
N GLN A 73 11.18 0.45 9.24
CA GLN A 73 11.78 -0.59 8.39
C GLN A 73 12.63 0.01 7.26
N PHE A 74 12.13 1.06 6.59
CA PHE A 74 12.89 1.78 5.56
C PHE A 74 14.20 2.39 6.09
N LEU A 75 14.16 3.03 7.26
CA LEU A 75 15.36 3.60 7.90
C LEU A 75 16.40 2.52 8.24
N GLY A 76 15.93 1.31 8.53
CA GLY A 76 16.75 0.15 8.87
C GLY A 76 17.22 -0.69 7.68
N CYS A 77 16.70 -0.47 6.48
CA CYS A 77 16.88 -1.37 5.33
C CYS A 77 18.32 -1.42 4.81
N ASP A 78 18.86 -2.64 4.65
CA ASP A 78 20.17 -2.96 4.08
C ASP A 78 20.09 -4.37 3.48
N ILE A 79 19.40 -4.46 2.35
CA ILE A 79 19.11 -5.68 1.60
C ILE A 79 19.86 -5.67 0.25
N PHE A 80 20.31 -4.50 -0.21
CA PHE A 80 20.90 -4.32 -1.53
C PHE A 80 22.32 -3.77 -1.50
N ASP A 81 23.09 -4.13 -2.52
CA ASP A 81 24.39 -3.52 -2.80
C ASP A 81 24.09 -2.19 -3.50
N ASN A 82 24.38 -1.08 -2.84
CA ASN A 82 24.02 0.25 -3.32
C ASN A 82 24.75 0.62 -4.61
N VAL A 83 25.93 0.03 -4.86
CA VAL A 83 26.72 0.23 -6.08
C VAL A 83 26.15 -0.61 -7.22
N ARG A 84 25.98 -1.92 -7.01
CA ARG A 84 25.63 -2.87 -8.08
C ARG A 84 24.14 -3.10 -8.25
N GLY A 85 23.33 -2.76 -7.26
CA GLY A 85 21.88 -2.99 -7.21
C GLY A 85 21.49 -4.46 -7.07
N ARG A 86 22.40 -5.33 -6.61
CA ARG A 86 22.12 -6.75 -6.38
C ARG A 86 21.54 -6.94 -4.99
N SER A 87 20.69 -7.95 -4.81
CA SER A 87 20.13 -8.33 -3.49
C SER A 87 21.19 -8.98 -2.61
N TRP A 88 22.04 -8.14 -2.01
CA TRP A 88 23.10 -8.50 -1.08
C TRP A 88 23.46 -7.29 -0.23
N SER A 89 23.37 -7.39 1.08
CA SER A 89 23.74 -6.31 2.01
C SER A 89 25.20 -5.88 1.85
N ASP A 90 25.45 -4.58 1.74
CA ASP A 90 26.80 -3.99 1.67
C ASP A 90 27.21 -3.25 2.96
N GLY A 91 26.36 -3.28 3.99
CA GLY A 91 26.58 -2.59 5.27
C GLY A 91 26.14 -1.13 5.25
N LEU A 92 25.59 -0.64 4.14
CA LEU A 92 25.05 0.71 4.00
C LEU A 92 23.53 0.66 3.86
N LYS A 93 22.84 1.66 4.42
CA LYS A 93 21.39 1.75 4.29
C LYS A 93 20.99 1.98 2.83
N ASP A 94 20.06 1.17 2.35
CA ASP A 94 19.62 1.14 0.94
C ASP A 94 19.01 2.48 0.47
N PHE A 95 18.47 3.24 1.41
CA PHE A 95 17.80 4.52 1.17
C PHE A 95 18.63 5.70 1.70
N ALA A 96 19.96 5.60 1.67
CA ALA A 96 20.84 6.69 2.12
C ALA A 96 20.47 8.03 1.48
N GLY A 97 20.39 9.07 2.32
CA GLY A 97 20.03 10.44 1.95
C GLY A 97 18.54 10.69 1.76
N GLU A 98 17.71 9.65 1.72
CA GLU A 98 16.27 9.75 1.52
C GLU A 98 15.54 10.24 2.77
N THR A 99 14.42 10.92 2.55
CA THR A 99 13.53 11.37 3.63
C THR A 99 12.15 10.77 3.43
N PHE A 100 11.67 10.08 4.46
CA PHE A 100 10.35 9.45 4.53
C PHE A 100 9.38 10.34 5.28
N CYS A 101 8.37 10.86 4.59
CA CYS A 101 7.35 11.74 5.14
C CYS A 101 6.08 10.96 5.47
N CYS A 102 5.83 10.77 6.76
CA CYS A 102 4.64 10.07 7.25
C CYS A 102 3.49 11.08 7.34
N ILE A 103 2.43 10.89 6.54
CA ILE A 103 1.14 11.53 6.71
C ILE A 103 0.34 10.63 7.66
N GLU A 104 0.43 10.94 8.95
CA GLU A 104 -0.24 10.20 10.01
C GLU A 104 -1.67 10.72 10.18
N ASP A 105 -2.63 9.89 9.77
CA ASP A 105 -4.03 10.24 9.96
C ASP A 105 -4.52 9.93 11.37
N THR A 106 -4.36 10.92 12.24
CA THR A 106 -4.91 10.86 13.61
C THR A 106 -6.39 11.22 13.69
N SER A 107 -7.02 11.65 12.58
CA SER A 107 -8.33 12.30 12.62
C SER A 107 -9.43 11.45 12.00
N TYR A 108 -9.14 10.72 10.93
CA TYR A 108 -10.09 9.79 10.31
C TYR A 108 -9.71 8.31 10.53
N SER A 109 -8.58 8.00 11.19
CA SER A 109 -8.32 6.67 11.75
C SER A 109 -9.16 6.43 13.03
N PRO A 110 -9.73 5.24 13.25
CA PRO A 110 -9.62 4.03 12.42
C PRO A 110 -10.54 4.05 11.19
N TYR A 111 -9.99 3.69 10.04
CA TYR A 111 -10.70 3.72 8.76
C TYR A 111 -11.85 2.71 8.65
N SER A 112 -11.90 1.70 9.52
CA SER A 112 -13.01 0.74 9.60
C SER A 112 -14.35 1.42 9.88
N ALA A 113 -14.35 2.61 10.50
CA ALA A 113 -15.54 3.43 10.69
C ALA A 113 -16.20 3.87 9.36
N PHE A 114 -15.44 3.89 8.26
CA PHE A 114 -15.92 4.26 6.92
C PHE A 114 -16.24 3.05 6.04
N SER A 115 -16.23 1.83 6.60
CA SER A 115 -16.51 0.59 5.85
C SER A 115 -17.88 0.58 5.15
N HIS A 116 -18.86 1.32 5.67
CA HIS A 116 -20.19 1.49 5.07
C HIS A 116 -20.28 2.67 4.08
N THR A 117 -19.25 3.49 3.97
CA THR A 117 -19.15 4.64 3.06
C THR A 117 -17.87 4.55 2.24
N PRO A 118 -17.78 3.62 1.27
CA PRO A 118 -16.54 3.38 0.51
C PRO A 118 -16.05 4.62 -0.25
N ASP A 119 -16.95 5.51 -0.68
CA ASP A 119 -16.56 6.76 -1.35
C ASP A 119 -15.76 7.70 -0.44
N SER A 120 -15.98 7.66 0.89
CA SER A 120 -15.18 8.42 1.85
C SER A 120 -13.72 7.95 1.87
N LEU A 121 -13.49 6.63 1.83
CA LEU A 121 -12.14 6.05 1.80
C LEU A 121 -11.44 6.37 0.47
N ARG A 122 -12.18 6.33 -0.64
CA ARG A 122 -11.69 6.72 -1.97
C ARG A 122 -11.28 8.20 -1.99
N GLU A 123 -12.11 9.07 -1.42
CA GLU A 123 -11.83 10.49 -1.30
C GLU A 123 -10.58 10.74 -0.43
N LEU A 124 -10.47 10.09 0.73
CA LEU A 124 -9.28 10.20 1.59
C LEU A 124 -8.01 9.78 0.85
N ALA A 125 -8.03 8.67 0.12
CA ALA A 125 -6.88 8.21 -0.66
C ALA A 125 -6.43 9.25 -1.71
N VAL A 126 -7.37 9.83 -2.46
CA VAL A 126 -7.07 10.91 -3.41
C VAL A 126 -6.53 12.15 -2.70
N ARG A 127 -7.14 12.55 -1.57
CA ARG A 127 -6.69 13.73 -0.81
C ARG A 127 -5.30 13.55 -0.20
N TYR A 128 -4.97 12.38 0.35
CA TYR A 128 -3.61 12.09 0.82
C TYR A 128 -2.59 12.11 -0.31
N THR A 129 -2.98 11.64 -1.50
CA THR A 129 -2.13 11.72 -2.69
C THR A 129 -1.86 13.17 -3.08
N LEU A 130 -2.89 14.02 -3.13
CA LEU A 130 -2.72 15.46 -3.37
C LEU A 130 -1.88 16.12 -2.30
N ALA A 131 -2.12 15.81 -1.02
CA ALA A 131 -1.34 16.34 0.09
C ALA A 131 0.13 15.93 0.02
N ALA A 132 0.44 14.71 -0.42
CA ALA A 132 1.82 14.27 -0.66
C ALA A 132 2.49 15.06 -1.81
N LEU A 133 1.76 15.33 -2.89
CA LEU A 133 2.24 16.08 -4.06
C LEU A 133 2.36 17.59 -3.83
N ASP A 134 1.55 18.18 -2.95
CA ASP A 134 1.58 19.62 -2.70
C ASP A 134 2.96 20.07 -2.19
N SER A 135 3.39 21.27 -2.54
CA SER A 135 4.58 21.90 -1.96
C SER A 135 4.28 22.68 -0.69
N ARG A 136 3.03 22.69 -0.23
CA ARG A 136 2.56 23.46 0.93
C ARG A 136 2.06 22.55 2.05
N CYS A 137 2.16 23.07 3.28
CA CYS A 137 1.54 22.52 4.48
C CYS A 137 1.14 23.65 5.43
N ASN A 138 0.42 23.30 6.48
CA ASN A 138 -0.14 24.22 7.46
C ASN A 138 0.78 24.29 8.68
N VAL A 139 1.06 25.50 9.17
CA VAL A 139 1.84 25.70 10.41
C VAL A 139 1.01 25.30 11.64
N SER A 140 -0.30 25.58 11.61
CA SER A 140 -1.24 25.33 12.71
C SER A 140 -2.66 25.13 12.20
N ILE A 141 -3.59 24.81 13.10
CA ILE A 141 -5.03 24.71 12.77
C ILE A 141 -5.67 26.04 12.35
N TYR A 142 -4.98 27.16 12.59
CA TYR A 142 -5.43 28.50 12.20
C TYR A 142 -4.83 28.95 10.86
N ASP A 143 -3.82 28.24 10.37
CA ASP A 143 -3.19 28.51 9.08
C ASP A 143 -3.96 27.76 7.99
N LEU A 144 -5.09 28.31 7.55
CA LEU A 144 -5.98 27.65 6.59
C LEU A 144 -5.47 27.68 5.15
N ASP A 145 -4.49 28.53 4.85
CA ASP A 145 -3.99 28.78 3.50
C ASP A 145 -2.70 27.97 3.18
N GLY A 146 -2.09 27.36 4.20
CA GLY A 146 -0.91 26.51 4.04
C GLY A 146 0.34 27.34 3.76
N ASN A 147 0.77 28.12 4.75
CA ASN A 147 1.87 29.09 4.59
C ASN A 147 3.27 28.47 4.77
N ALA A 148 3.38 27.20 5.16
CA ALA A 148 4.65 26.50 5.25
C ALA A 148 4.97 25.76 3.96
N ALA A 149 6.25 25.76 3.58
CA ALA A 149 6.75 24.97 2.46
C ALA A 149 7.11 23.54 2.90
N LYS A 150 6.81 22.57 2.05
CA LYS A 150 7.32 21.20 2.13
C LYS A 150 7.81 20.74 0.77
N VAL A 151 8.59 19.65 0.75
CA VAL A 151 9.09 19.08 -0.50
C VAL A 151 8.03 18.13 -1.09
N PRO A 152 7.62 18.30 -2.35
CA PRO A 152 6.69 17.38 -3.01
C PRO A 152 7.17 15.93 -3.07
N ALA A 153 6.20 15.00 -3.16
CA ALA A 153 6.50 13.59 -3.30
C ALA A 153 7.17 13.24 -4.63
N LYS A 154 8.24 12.46 -4.57
CA LYS A 154 8.75 11.70 -5.73
C LYS A 154 8.23 10.27 -5.80
N MET A 155 7.62 9.81 -4.71
CA MET A 155 6.98 8.51 -4.58
C MET A 155 5.98 8.58 -3.43
N ILE A 156 4.84 7.90 -3.60
CA ILE A 156 3.78 7.83 -2.59
C ILE A 156 3.55 6.36 -2.26
N ILE A 157 3.47 6.05 -0.98
CA ILE A 157 3.15 4.73 -0.45
C ILE A 157 1.81 4.86 0.27
N LEU A 158 0.75 4.30 -0.31
CA LEU A 158 -0.53 4.13 0.38
C LEU A 158 -0.39 2.91 1.28
N SER A 159 -0.16 3.17 2.56
CA SER A 159 0.33 2.13 3.47
C SER A 159 -0.80 1.34 4.13
N ASP A 160 -1.98 1.95 4.32
CA ASP A 160 -3.11 1.32 5.00
C ASP A 160 -4.02 0.55 4.03
N PRO A 161 -4.44 -0.70 4.35
CA PRO A 161 -5.30 -1.50 3.47
C PRO A 161 -6.65 -0.84 3.15
N TRP A 162 -7.22 -0.05 4.06
CA TRP A 162 -8.53 0.59 3.81
C TRP A 162 -8.50 1.61 2.68
N LEU A 163 -7.36 2.28 2.47
CA LEU A 163 -7.17 3.24 1.39
C LEU A 163 -7.09 2.56 0.01
N LEU A 164 -6.92 1.24 -0.02
CA LEU A 164 -6.92 0.43 -1.24
C LEU A 164 -8.30 -0.04 -1.67
N LEU A 165 -9.35 0.14 -0.85
CA LEU A 165 -10.73 -0.04 -1.27
C LEU A 165 -11.06 1.03 -2.31
N ASP A 166 -10.64 0.75 -3.53
CA ASP A 166 -10.82 1.55 -4.73
C ASP A 166 -10.09 2.89 -4.80
N GLY A 167 -9.54 3.40 -3.70
CA GLY A 167 -8.76 4.64 -3.71
C GLY A 167 -7.60 4.59 -4.72
N LYS A 168 -6.94 3.44 -4.86
CA LYS A 168 -5.88 3.24 -5.86
C LYS A 168 -6.39 3.40 -7.30
N PHE A 169 -7.60 2.92 -7.60
CA PHE A 169 -8.22 3.08 -8.92
C PHE A 169 -8.52 4.55 -9.23
N ASP A 170 -9.02 5.31 -8.26
CA ASP A 170 -9.29 6.75 -8.43
C ASP A 170 -7.99 7.53 -8.63
N ILE A 171 -6.94 7.20 -7.88
CA ILE A 171 -5.61 7.81 -8.04
C ILE A 171 -5.02 7.49 -9.42
N ASP A 172 -5.09 6.24 -9.87
CA ASP A 172 -4.59 5.83 -11.19
C ASP A 172 -5.37 6.52 -12.32
N THR A 173 -6.69 6.66 -12.15
CA THR A 173 -7.55 7.38 -13.09
C THR A 173 -7.18 8.86 -13.12
N LEU A 174 -7.02 9.50 -11.97
CA LEU A 174 -6.59 10.88 -11.86
C LEU A 174 -5.24 11.08 -12.56
N PHE A 175 -4.25 10.24 -12.26
CA PHE A 175 -2.90 10.37 -12.81
C PHE A 175 -2.89 10.15 -14.32
N THR A 176 -3.68 9.19 -14.82
CA THR A 176 -3.84 8.95 -16.25
C THR A 176 -4.45 10.17 -16.95
N LEU A 177 -5.50 10.77 -16.38
CA LEU A 177 -6.20 11.91 -16.99
C LEU A 177 -5.40 13.22 -16.92
N THR A 178 -4.54 13.39 -15.90
CA THR A 178 -3.71 14.60 -15.75
C THR A 178 -2.29 14.45 -16.29
N GLY A 179 -1.90 13.25 -16.76
CA GLY A 179 -0.54 12.95 -17.20
C GLY A 179 0.51 12.89 -16.07
N ALA A 180 0.07 12.68 -14.83
CA ALA A 180 1.00 12.52 -13.72
C ALA A 180 1.68 11.15 -13.75
N SER A 181 2.92 11.10 -13.27
CA SER A 181 3.81 9.95 -13.37
C SER A 181 4.52 9.59 -12.06
N VAL A 182 4.20 10.29 -10.97
CA VAL A 182 4.71 9.94 -9.63
C VAL A 182 4.27 8.51 -9.29
N PRO A 183 5.19 7.62 -8.91
CA PRO A 183 4.85 6.24 -8.57
C PRO A 183 4.04 6.18 -7.27
N VAL A 184 2.96 5.38 -7.29
CA VAL A 184 2.12 5.07 -6.13
C VAL A 184 2.22 3.58 -5.84
N VAL A 185 2.79 3.25 -4.68
CA VAL A 185 3.05 1.89 -4.22
C VAL A 185 2.08 1.54 -3.08
N SER A 186 1.68 0.28 -3.01
CA SER A 186 0.74 -0.21 -1.99
C SER A 186 1.21 -1.57 -1.46
N PRO A 187 1.61 -1.69 -0.18
CA PRO A 187 2.19 -2.92 0.37
C PRO A 187 1.31 -4.15 0.16
N GLN A 188 0.02 -4.03 0.43
CA GLN A 188 -0.92 -5.15 0.34
C GLN A 188 -1.17 -5.56 -1.12
N LYS A 189 -1.20 -4.61 -2.06
CA LYS A 189 -1.29 -4.93 -3.48
C LYS A 189 -0.05 -5.71 -3.96
N LEU A 190 1.16 -5.26 -3.60
CA LEU A 190 2.39 -5.99 -3.93
C LEU A 190 2.38 -7.41 -3.36
N MET A 191 1.92 -7.55 -2.11
CA MET A 191 1.80 -8.82 -1.42
C MET A 191 0.84 -9.77 -2.15
N PHE A 192 -0.35 -9.31 -2.54
CA PHE A 192 -1.30 -10.12 -3.32
C PHE A 192 -0.81 -10.44 -4.73
N ASP A 193 -0.27 -9.45 -5.43
CA ASP A 193 0.29 -9.61 -6.77
C ASP A 193 1.39 -10.68 -6.76
N SER A 194 2.20 -10.76 -5.69
CA SER A 194 3.29 -11.75 -5.58
C SER A 194 2.83 -13.20 -5.60
N VAL A 195 1.62 -13.51 -5.08
CA VAL A 195 1.07 -14.87 -5.03
C VAL A 195 0.06 -15.18 -6.13
N LEU A 196 -0.49 -14.15 -6.77
CA LEU A 196 -1.51 -14.29 -7.82
C LEU A 196 -0.93 -14.16 -9.25
N ALA A 197 0.14 -13.40 -9.45
CA ALA A 197 0.79 -13.23 -10.75
C ALA A 197 1.91 -14.25 -11.02
N GLY A 198 2.27 -15.06 -10.03
CA GLY A 198 3.35 -16.04 -10.13
C GLY A 198 3.04 -17.25 -11.03
N PRO A 199 4.08 -18.01 -11.44
CA PRO A 199 3.92 -19.25 -12.22
C PRO A 199 3.16 -20.33 -11.46
N ARG A 200 3.18 -20.26 -10.12
CA ARG A 200 2.39 -21.10 -9.22
C ARG A 200 1.48 -20.19 -8.40
N LYS A 201 0.22 -20.09 -8.82
CA LYS A 201 -0.80 -19.34 -8.09
C LYS A 201 -1.10 -20.03 -6.76
N ALA A 202 -1.11 -19.27 -5.67
CA ALA A 202 -1.55 -19.77 -4.38
C ALA A 202 -3.08 -19.75 -4.32
N PHE A 203 -3.71 -20.87 -4.00
CA PHE A 203 -5.17 -20.99 -3.96
C PHE A 203 -5.72 -20.96 -2.54
N ASN A 204 -4.94 -21.32 -1.53
CA ASN A 204 -5.32 -21.18 -0.14
C ASN A 204 -4.27 -20.39 0.64
N VAL A 205 -4.60 -19.16 1.02
CA VAL A 205 -3.63 -18.18 1.53
C VAL A 205 -3.95 -17.80 2.97
N GLY A 206 -2.96 -17.87 3.86
CA GLY A 206 -3.05 -17.31 5.19
C GLY A 206 -2.60 -15.85 5.18
N ILE A 207 -3.31 -14.97 5.87
CA ILE A 207 -2.93 -13.56 6.02
C ILE A 207 -2.74 -13.26 7.51
N ILE A 208 -1.51 -12.97 7.91
CA ILE A 208 -1.17 -12.52 9.26
C ILE A 208 -1.12 -10.99 9.23
N CYS A 209 -2.03 -10.36 9.96
CA CYS A 209 -2.16 -8.91 10.05
C CYS A 209 -2.27 -8.46 11.51
N ASP A 210 -2.14 -7.15 11.73
CA ASP A 210 -2.37 -6.56 13.05
C ASP A 210 -3.79 -6.90 13.53
N SER A 211 -3.94 -7.19 14.82
CA SER A 211 -5.19 -7.69 15.39
C SER A 211 -6.37 -6.72 15.24
N SER A 212 -6.09 -5.43 15.02
CA SER A 212 -7.12 -4.42 14.72
C SER A 212 -7.82 -4.63 13.37
N TYR A 213 -7.23 -5.39 12.44
CA TYR A 213 -7.84 -5.70 11.14
C TYR A 213 -8.56 -7.06 11.11
N VAL A 214 -8.26 -7.96 12.05
CA VAL A 214 -8.86 -9.30 12.08
C VAL A 214 -10.37 -9.20 12.31
N GLY A 215 -11.15 -9.85 11.47
CA GLY A 215 -12.61 -9.86 11.53
C GLY A 215 -13.26 -8.62 10.91
N THR A 216 -12.47 -7.66 10.41
CA THR A 216 -13.02 -6.49 9.70
C THR A 216 -13.41 -6.82 8.26
N GLY A 217 -12.90 -7.92 7.70
CA GLY A 217 -13.17 -8.35 6.32
C GLY A 217 -12.38 -7.59 5.25
N ILE A 218 -11.51 -6.64 5.62
CA ILE A 218 -10.73 -5.83 4.66
C ILE A 218 -9.79 -6.69 3.81
N TYR A 219 -9.03 -7.61 4.42
CA TYR A 219 -8.09 -8.46 3.67
C TYR A 219 -8.82 -9.45 2.76
N PRO A 220 -9.87 -10.16 3.21
CA PRO A 220 -10.70 -10.96 2.33
C PRO A 220 -11.23 -10.19 1.12
N GLU A 221 -11.73 -8.97 1.32
CA GLU A 221 -12.25 -8.16 0.22
C GLU A 221 -11.15 -7.72 -0.76
N LEU A 222 -10.01 -7.24 -0.26
CA LEU A 222 -8.89 -6.84 -1.12
C LEU A 222 -8.28 -8.03 -1.87
N PHE A 223 -8.16 -9.19 -1.22
CA PHE A 223 -7.65 -10.41 -1.85
C PHE A 223 -8.62 -10.89 -2.94
N ARG A 224 -9.93 -10.87 -2.68
CA ARG A 224 -10.96 -11.21 -3.66
C ARG A 224 -10.89 -10.31 -4.89
N ARG A 225 -10.71 -9.00 -4.70
CA ARG A 225 -10.51 -8.04 -5.81
C ARG A 225 -9.25 -8.34 -6.60
N SER A 226 -8.14 -8.59 -5.91
CA SER A 226 -6.87 -8.97 -6.54
C SER A 226 -7.02 -10.27 -7.36
N CYS A 227 -7.78 -11.26 -6.87
CA CYS A 227 -8.08 -12.47 -7.63
C CYS A 227 -8.82 -12.16 -8.94
N VAL A 228 -9.78 -11.23 -8.92
CA VAL A 228 -10.47 -10.79 -10.14
C VAL A 228 -9.52 -10.08 -11.10
N GLU A 229 -8.63 -9.22 -10.61
CA GLU A 229 -7.62 -8.52 -11.43
C GLU A 229 -6.65 -9.49 -12.14
N HIS A 230 -6.33 -10.62 -11.50
CA HIS A 230 -5.38 -11.63 -12.00
C HIS A 230 -6.03 -12.85 -12.65
N ASP A 231 -7.34 -12.78 -12.96
CA ASP A 231 -8.13 -13.88 -13.52
C ASP A 231 -7.95 -15.21 -12.73
N VAL A 232 -7.99 -15.13 -11.39
CA VAL A 232 -7.87 -16.26 -10.47
C VAL A 232 -9.24 -16.62 -9.91
N VAL A 233 -9.66 -17.86 -10.14
CA VAL A 233 -10.96 -18.38 -9.67
C VAL A 233 -10.70 -19.47 -8.62
N GLY A 234 -11.48 -19.43 -7.53
CA GLY A 234 -11.45 -20.45 -6.49
C GLY A 234 -10.37 -20.28 -5.43
N ALA A 235 -9.54 -19.23 -5.52
CA ALA A 235 -8.62 -18.88 -4.45
C ALA A 235 -9.38 -18.36 -3.22
N ARG A 236 -8.86 -18.68 -2.04
CA ARG A 236 -9.41 -18.34 -0.73
C ARG A 236 -8.32 -17.76 0.15
N CYS A 237 -8.72 -16.91 1.09
CA CYS A 237 -7.82 -16.45 2.13
C CYS A 237 -8.46 -16.51 3.51
N THR A 238 -7.63 -16.74 4.52
CA THR A 238 -8.02 -16.69 5.93
C THR A 238 -7.12 -15.70 6.65
N GLU A 239 -7.72 -14.69 7.27
CA GLU A 239 -7.00 -13.69 8.07
C GLU A 239 -6.87 -14.13 9.53
N GLY A 240 -5.80 -13.69 10.17
CA GLY A 240 -5.54 -13.88 11.59
C GLY A 240 -4.38 -12.98 12.05
N SER A 241 -3.96 -13.18 13.29
CA SER A 241 -2.91 -12.37 13.93
C SER A 241 -1.95 -13.22 14.76
N GLY A 242 -0.83 -12.63 15.15
CA GLY A 242 0.19 -13.27 15.97
C GLY A 242 1.24 -14.01 15.15
N ASP A 243 2.01 -14.87 15.82
CA ASP A 243 3.03 -15.68 15.15
C ASP A 243 2.41 -16.83 14.33
N LEU A 244 3.26 -17.61 13.64
CA LEU A 244 2.80 -18.67 12.76
C LEU A 244 1.99 -19.74 13.51
N TYR A 245 2.40 -20.11 14.72
CA TYR A 245 1.69 -21.11 15.51
C TYR A 245 0.32 -20.61 15.99
N SER A 246 0.25 -19.35 16.44
CA SER A 246 -1.01 -18.74 16.88
C SER A 246 -1.99 -18.64 15.72
N PHE A 247 -1.51 -18.21 14.55
CA PHE A 247 -2.29 -18.17 13.32
C PHE A 247 -2.80 -19.56 12.94
N LEU A 248 -1.92 -20.57 12.87
CA LEU A 248 -2.30 -21.93 12.48
C LEU A 248 -3.29 -22.57 13.47
N ARG A 249 -3.15 -22.30 14.78
CA ARG A 249 -4.13 -22.75 15.76
C ARG A 249 -5.50 -22.15 15.49
N SER A 250 -5.58 -20.84 15.27
CA SER A 250 -6.85 -20.16 14.95
C SER A 250 -7.45 -20.66 13.62
N TYR A 251 -6.60 -20.92 12.62
CA TYR A 251 -7.00 -21.51 11.34
C TYR A 251 -7.68 -22.87 11.53
N ILE A 252 -7.10 -23.73 12.38
CA ILE A 252 -7.62 -25.07 12.70
C ILE A 252 -8.90 -24.97 13.52
N ASP A 253 -8.92 -24.12 14.55
CA ASP A 253 -10.06 -23.94 15.46
C ASP A 253 -11.29 -23.40 14.71
N SER A 254 -11.07 -22.67 13.60
CA SER A 254 -12.12 -22.20 12.70
C SER A 254 -12.65 -23.29 11.75
N GLY A 255 -12.16 -24.53 11.86
CA GLY A 255 -12.61 -25.67 11.07
C GLY A 255 -11.99 -25.79 9.68
N ASN A 256 -10.89 -25.08 9.39
CA ASN A 256 -10.24 -25.20 8.10
C ASN A 256 -9.40 -26.48 8.04
N GLU A 257 -9.57 -27.26 6.96
CA GLU A 257 -8.88 -28.55 6.78
C GLU A 257 -7.88 -28.55 5.62
N GLU A 258 -8.00 -27.59 4.70
CA GLU A 258 -7.15 -27.50 3.51
C GLU A 258 -5.75 -26.96 3.87
N PRO A 259 -4.67 -27.46 3.25
CA PRO A 259 -3.34 -26.92 3.46
C PRO A 259 -3.20 -25.53 2.84
N LEU A 260 -2.38 -24.70 3.48
CA LEU A 260 -2.02 -23.36 3.00
C LEU A 260 -0.90 -23.46 1.94
N ASP A 261 -1.05 -22.69 0.87
CA ASP A 261 -0.09 -22.53 -0.21
C ASP A 261 0.89 -21.39 0.02
N ALA A 262 0.47 -20.36 0.77
CA ALA A 262 1.28 -19.19 1.09
C ALA A 262 0.81 -18.56 2.40
N ILE A 263 1.72 -17.89 3.09
CA ILE A 263 1.39 -17.02 4.22
C ILE A 263 1.89 -15.62 3.91
N LEU A 264 0.94 -14.70 3.84
CA LEU A 264 1.15 -13.28 3.62
C LEU A 264 1.20 -12.59 4.98
N VAL A 265 2.23 -11.77 5.22
CA VAL A 265 2.44 -11.09 6.50
C VAL A 265 2.40 -9.58 6.26
N ASP A 266 1.34 -8.93 6.74
CA ASP A 266 1.20 -7.47 6.75
C ASP A 266 1.34 -6.85 8.14
N ASP A 267 1.49 -7.68 9.19
CA ASP A 267 1.89 -7.19 10.51
C ASP A 267 3.38 -6.82 10.51
N LEU A 268 3.65 -5.53 10.35
CA LEU A 268 5.00 -4.95 10.31
C LEU A 268 5.78 -5.06 11.63
N SER A 269 5.14 -5.54 12.72
CA SER A 269 5.81 -5.78 14.00
C SER A 269 6.47 -7.16 14.11
N LEU A 270 6.14 -8.08 13.20
CA LEU A 270 6.64 -9.45 13.25
C LEU A 270 8.04 -9.60 12.63
N ASP A 271 8.83 -10.49 13.23
CA ASP A 271 10.14 -10.88 12.70
C ASP A 271 9.97 -12.01 11.67
N MET A 272 10.25 -11.69 10.41
CA MET A 272 10.16 -12.63 9.30
C MET A 272 11.16 -13.80 9.41
N GLU A 273 12.31 -13.61 10.07
CA GLU A 273 13.27 -14.69 10.32
C GLU A 273 12.71 -15.69 11.32
N GLU A 274 12.04 -15.20 12.37
CA GLU A 274 11.41 -16.05 13.37
C GLU A 274 10.26 -16.85 12.76
N LEU A 275 9.38 -16.22 11.99
CA LEU A 275 8.31 -16.93 11.27
C LEU A 275 8.88 -18.01 10.34
N SER A 276 10.01 -17.72 9.67
CA SER A 276 10.69 -18.69 8.81
C SER A 276 11.28 -19.88 9.60
N LYS A 277 11.81 -19.64 10.80
CA LYS A 277 12.28 -20.71 11.71
C LYS A 277 11.11 -21.58 12.20
N GLN A 278 9.97 -20.96 12.52
CA GLN A 278 8.75 -21.68 12.90
C GLN A 278 8.28 -22.59 11.76
N LEU A 279 8.24 -22.08 10.53
CA LEU A 279 7.90 -22.88 9.34
C LEU A 279 8.88 -24.04 9.13
N GLY A 280 10.18 -23.79 9.28
CA GLY A 280 11.20 -24.84 9.21
C GLY A 280 11.00 -25.94 10.25
N SER A 281 10.54 -25.56 11.45
CA SER A 281 10.22 -26.50 12.54
C SER A 281 9.01 -27.37 12.20
N ILE A 282 7.94 -26.78 11.66
CA ILE A 282 6.73 -27.51 11.23
C ILE A 282 7.06 -28.52 10.10
N ARG A 283 7.99 -28.18 9.21
CA ARG A 283 8.43 -29.07 8.12
C ARG A 283 9.37 -30.18 8.56
N SER A 284 9.95 -30.09 9.75
CA SER A 284 10.87 -31.10 10.27
C SER A 284 10.09 -32.28 10.85
N PHE A 285 10.05 -33.41 10.12
CA PHE A 285 9.32 -34.65 10.49
C PHE A 285 9.62 -35.22 11.88
N SER A 286 10.71 -34.80 12.53
CA SER A 286 11.13 -35.24 13.86
C SER A 286 10.54 -34.41 15.02
N ARG A 287 9.74 -33.39 14.74
CA ARG A 287 9.25 -32.43 15.73
C ARG A 287 7.75 -32.57 15.98
N GLU A 288 7.31 -32.32 17.22
CA GLU A 288 5.91 -32.38 17.64
C GLU A 288 5.04 -31.41 16.82
N GLU A 289 5.58 -30.25 16.50
CA GLU A 289 4.94 -29.22 15.67
C GLU A 289 4.61 -29.74 14.26
N SER A 290 5.41 -30.68 13.74
CA SER A 290 5.14 -31.32 12.44
C SER A 290 3.91 -32.22 12.50
N MET A 291 3.72 -32.94 13.61
CA MET A 291 2.54 -33.79 13.82
C MET A 291 1.26 -32.96 13.97
N LEU A 292 1.35 -31.79 14.62
CA LEU A 292 0.20 -30.91 14.86
C LEU A 292 -0.18 -30.09 13.63
N TYR A 293 0.80 -29.45 12.99
CA TYR A 293 0.56 -28.41 11.99
C TYR A 293 0.96 -28.83 10.56
N GLY A 294 1.79 -29.86 10.40
CA GLY A 294 2.39 -30.22 9.12
C GLY A 294 1.38 -30.51 8.01
N ARG A 295 0.20 -31.05 8.34
CA ARG A 295 -0.88 -31.31 7.36
C ARG A 295 -1.52 -30.05 6.78
N TYR A 296 -1.39 -28.91 7.46
CA TYR A 296 -2.00 -27.63 7.07
C TYR A 296 -1.03 -26.71 6.32
N VAL A 297 0.22 -27.15 6.11
CA VAL A 297 1.25 -26.37 5.45
C VAL A 297 1.68 -27.13 4.20
N SER A 298 1.49 -26.55 3.02
CA SER A 298 1.97 -27.19 1.80
C SER A 298 3.51 -27.30 1.79
N PRO A 299 4.08 -28.32 1.13
CA PRO A 299 5.54 -28.49 1.05
C PRO A 299 6.26 -27.29 0.43
N SER A 300 5.57 -26.53 -0.42
CA SER A 300 6.07 -25.37 -1.13
C SER A 300 5.60 -24.03 -0.54
N LEU A 301 4.94 -24.04 0.61
CA LEU A 301 4.51 -22.81 1.27
C LEU A 301 5.66 -21.83 1.45
N GLU A 302 5.41 -20.59 1.09
CA GLU A 302 6.33 -19.47 1.30
C GLU A 302 5.70 -18.46 2.27
N ILE A 303 6.53 -17.82 3.08
CA ILE A 303 6.13 -16.70 3.93
C ILE A 303 6.60 -15.41 3.26
N ILE A 304 5.67 -14.50 3.01
CA ILE A 304 5.89 -13.30 2.20
C ILE A 304 5.49 -12.09 3.02
N GLY A 305 6.44 -11.23 3.35
CA GLY A 305 6.22 -10.01 4.12
C GLY A 305 6.02 -8.78 3.24
N SER A 306 4.94 -8.04 3.46
CA SER A 306 4.59 -6.83 2.69
C SER A 306 5.65 -5.74 2.78
N GLY A 307 6.24 -5.53 3.97
CA GLY A 307 7.31 -4.56 4.18
C GLY A 307 8.54 -4.84 3.29
N SER A 308 8.98 -6.10 3.26
CA SER A 308 10.13 -6.51 2.44
C SER A 308 9.87 -6.33 0.94
N LEU A 309 8.66 -6.64 0.46
CA LEU A 309 8.26 -6.43 -0.93
C LEU A 309 8.21 -4.94 -1.27
N THR A 310 7.65 -4.14 -0.37
CA THR A 310 7.54 -2.69 -0.54
C THR A 310 8.91 -2.05 -0.65
N MET A 311 9.85 -2.40 0.23
CA MET A 311 11.23 -1.89 0.16
C MET A 311 11.92 -2.28 -1.15
N LYS A 312 11.77 -3.54 -1.60
CA LYS A 312 12.32 -4.00 -2.88
C LYS A 312 11.77 -3.24 -4.08
N GLU A 313 10.44 -3.03 -4.10
CA GLU A 313 9.78 -2.29 -5.18
C GLU A 313 10.20 -0.82 -5.20
N CYS A 314 10.18 -0.16 -4.04
CA CYS A 314 10.60 1.23 -3.93
C CYS A 314 12.07 1.41 -4.38
N TYR A 315 12.97 0.54 -3.94
CA TYR A 315 14.37 0.56 -4.37
C TYR A 315 14.51 0.41 -5.89
N SER A 316 13.79 -0.57 -6.46
CA SER A 316 13.75 -0.82 -7.90
C SER A 316 13.27 0.41 -8.68
N ILE A 317 12.17 1.03 -8.25
CA ILE A 317 11.63 2.24 -8.89
C ILE A 317 12.64 3.40 -8.80
N LEU A 318 13.22 3.65 -7.62
CA LEU A 318 14.18 4.73 -7.44
C LEU A 318 15.41 4.54 -8.33
N ARG A 319 15.92 3.31 -8.44
CA ARG A 319 17.09 3.00 -9.27
C ARG A 319 16.77 3.10 -10.76
N THR A 320 15.72 2.44 -11.22
CA THR A 320 15.34 2.36 -12.64
C THR A 320 14.93 3.72 -13.20
N ARG A 321 14.34 4.59 -12.38
CA ARG A 321 13.94 5.95 -12.76
C ARG A 321 14.96 7.03 -12.39
N SER A 322 16.14 6.66 -11.86
CA SER A 322 17.17 7.60 -11.40
C SER A 322 16.65 8.68 -10.43
N LEU A 323 15.80 8.27 -9.49
CA LEU A 323 15.16 9.14 -8.51
C LEU A 323 15.85 9.15 -7.14
N PHE A 324 16.93 8.39 -6.95
CA PHE A 324 17.74 8.52 -5.74
C PHE A 324 18.30 9.93 -5.60
N THR A 325 18.28 10.42 -4.37
CA THR A 325 18.94 11.67 -4.00
C THR A 325 20.46 11.55 -4.12
N HIS A 326 21.13 12.70 -4.30
CA HIS A 326 22.60 12.78 -4.28
C HIS A 326 23.15 13.08 -2.88
N LYS A 327 22.30 13.13 -1.85
CA LYS A 327 22.69 13.39 -0.47
C LYS A 327 23.38 12.16 0.12
N ILE A 328 24.57 12.35 0.69
CA ILE A 328 25.27 11.32 1.47
C ILE A 328 24.93 11.56 2.95
N ALA A 329 23.84 10.95 3.40
CA ALA A 329 23.38 11.02 4.78
C ALA A 329 22.66 9.72 5.19
N GLN A 330 22.45 9.52 6.48
CA GLN A 330 21.53 8.47 6.93
C GLN A 330 20.11 8.79 6.44
N PRO A 331 19.29 7.77 6.09
CA PRO A 331 17.87 8.00 5.82
C PRO A 331 17.22 8.65 7.05
N SER A 332 16.24 9.52 6.81
CA SER A 332 15.52 10.22 7.88
C SER A 332 14.01 10.12 7.70
N SER A 333 13.26 10.43 8.74
CA SER A 333 11.80 10.53 8.68
C SER A 333 11.31 11.88 9.21
N ARG A 334 10.16 12.32 8.70
CA ARG A 334 9.39 13.46 9.21
C ARG A 334 7.92 13.06 9.30
N THR A 335 7.24 13.55 10.31
CA THR A 335 5.81 13.30 10.50
C THR A 335 4.98 14.55 10.26
N TYR A 336 3.92 14.38 9.50
CA TYR A 336 2.82 15.33 9.33
C TYR A 336 1.55 14.71 9.90
N VAL A 337 0.80 15.49 10.67
CA VAL A 337 -0.44 15.08 11.29
C VAL A 337 -1.61 15.65 10.51
N VAL A 338 -2.56 14.80 10.14
CA VAL A 338 -3.84 15.21 9.55
C VAL A 338 -4.73 15.81 10.63
N LYS A 339 -5.29 16.99 10.39
CA LYS A 339 -6.34 17.62 11.22
C LYS A 339 -7.51 18.05 10.35
N PRO A 340 -8.78 17.82 10.75
CA PRO A 340 -9.92 18.27 9.96
C PRO A 340 -9.88 19.78 9.79
N ARG A 341 -10.20 20.26 8.59
CA ARG A 341 -10.29 21.70 8.35
C ARG A 341 -11.47 22.26 9.14
N PRO A 342 -11.27 23.27 10.01
CA PRO A 342 -12.37 23.89 10.74
C PRO A 342 -13.44 24.42 9.78
N TRP A 343 -14.71 24.12 10.08
CA TRP A 343 -15.88 24.63 9.34
C TRP A 343 -15.97 24.20 7.87
N ALA A 344 -15.16 23.23 7.43
CA ALA A 344 -15.33 22.61 6.12
C ALA A 344 -16.34 21.47 6.21
N ASP A 345 -17.22 21.38 5.23
CA ASP A 345 -18.04 20.19 5.02
C ASP A 345 -17.18 19.10 4.35
N GLY A 346 -17.32 17.85 4.83
CA GLY A 346 -16.66 16.68 4.25
C GLY A 346 -15.25 16.38 4.79
N LEU A 347 -14.42 15.75 3.96
CA LEU A 347 -13.15 15.12 4.36
C LEU A 347 -11.93 16.02 4.09
N GLN A 348 -12.12 17.34 4.09
CA GLN A 348 -11.03 18.30 3.94
C GLN A 348 -10.19 18.37 5.21
N PHE A 349 -8.87 18.40 5.04
CA PHE A 349 -7.94 18.46 6.16
C PHE A 349 -6.79 19.43 5.94
N LEU A 350 -6.17 19.78 7.06
CA LEU A 350 -4.91 20.49 7.17
C LEU A 350 -3.80 19.47 7.42
N LEU A 351 -2.65 19.68 6.81
CA LEU A 351 -1.46 18.87 6.99
C LEU A 351 -0.46 19.65 7.85
N ILE A 352 -0.27 19.26 9.11
CA ILE A 352 0.54 20.03 10.07
C ILE A 352 1.79 19.24 10.47
N PRO A 353 3.02 19.79 10.34
CA PRO A 353 4.22 19.13 10.87
C PRO A 353 4.08 18.82 12.36
N SER A 354 4.41 17.58 12.76
CA SER A 354 4.23 17.07 14.13
C SER A 354 4.89 17.97 15.20
N GLU A 355 6.05 18.55 14.90
CA GLU A 355 6.79 19.48 15.74
C GLU A 355 5.98 20.74 16.11
N ASN A 356 5.05 21.16 15.25
CA ASN A 356 4.20 22.32 15.48
C ASN A 356 2.96 21.99 16.32
N VAL A 357 2.57 20.72 16.40
CA VAL A 357 1.43 20.27 17.20
C VAL A 357 1.78 20.26 18.70
N GLN A 358 2.99 19.81 19.05
CA GLN A 358 3.46 19.77 20.44
C GLN A 358 3.55 21.18 21.07
N ASN A 359 3.93 22.18 20.29
CA ASN A 359 4.05 23.57 20.74
C ASN A 359 2.71 24.27 21.02
N GLN A 360 1.58 23.74 20.51
CA GLN A 360 0.24 24.30 20.76
C GLN A 360 -0.36 23.84 22.09
N HIS A 361 0.08 22.70 22.62
CA HIS A 361 -0.37 22.21 23.93
C HIS A 361 0.42 22.84 25.10
N SER A 362 1.66 23.27 24.87
CA SER A 362 2.49 23.94 25.88
C SER A 362 2.09 25.41 26.13
N THR A 363 1.44 26.08 25.18
CA THR A 363 0.97 27.46 25.32
C THR A 363 -0.38 27.60 26.05
N ARG A 364 -1.06 26.50 26.39
CA ARG A 364 -2.35 26.49 27.12
C ARG A 364 -2.22 26.46 28.65
N ARG A 365 -1.03 26.71 29.20
CA ARG A 365 -0.79 26.88 30.65
C ARG A 365 -0.40 28.32 30.96
N TYR A 366 -1.32 29.26 30.81
CA TYR A 366 -1.24 30.59 31.44
C TYR A 366 -2.63 31.06 31.84
#